data_AF-A0A2S8B8W0-F1
#
_entry.id   AF-A0A2S8B8W0-F1
#
_cell.length_a   1.000
_cell.length_b   1.000
_cell.length_c   1.000
_cell.angle_alpha   90.00
_cell.angle_beta   90.00
_cell.angle_gamma   90.00
#
_symmetry.space_group_name_H-M   'P 1'
#
loop_
_entity.id
_entity.type
_entity.pdbx_description
1 polymer ?
#
loop_
_entity_poly.entity_id
_entity_poly.type
_entity_poly.pdbx_seq_one_letter_code
_entity_poly.pdbx_strand_id
1 'polypeptide(L)'
;MTILADPLTLVVLVVAVILLGMAKGGLAGVGSLATPLAALVLPPATAAALLLPILIVQDVISVWSFRHTWDGWIVGWMLPGAAIGVAAGWYYAERVDEAQLMAALGAITLAFGLYRLWVERGGRVAAASRSPGWVGTIFGGVMGFTSQIAHAGGPPFQMWVTPRRLPHLSFIGTSAILFAIVNWMKVPAYLALGAFPHEVVVAALLLMPLAIVATLVTVRWLKRMDPARFYVIVYALMVLLGAKLLWDGVRG
;
A
#
# COMPACT_ATOMS: atom_id res chain seq x y z
N MET A 1 3.62 -9.17 -24.43
CA MET A 1 2.55 -9.94 -23.75
C MET A 1 3.10 -11.10 -22.91
N THR A 2 4.34 -10.99 -22.43
CA THR A 2 5.11 -12.03 -21.74
C THR A 2 4.75 -12.16 -20.25
N ILE A 3 4.61 -11.02 -19.55
CA ILE A 3 4.33 -11.00 -18.09
C ILE A 3 3.05 -11.75 -17.71
N LEU A 4 1.98 -11.61 -18.50
CA LEU A 4 0.67 -12.21 -18.20
C LEU A 4 0.46 -13.56 -18.90
N ALA A 5 1.45 -14.07 -19.63
CA ALA A 5 1.32 -15.34 -20.34
C ALA A 5 1.40 -16.55 -19.38
N ASP A 6 2.15 -16.41 -18.29
CA ASP A 6 2.23 -17.44 -17.25
C ASP A 6 0.96 -17.44 -16.37
N PRO A 7 0.23 -18.57 -16.29
CA PRO A 7 -1.01 -18.65 -15.53
C PRO A 7 -0.84 -18.35 -14.04
N LEU A 8 0.29 -18.77 -13.44
CA LEU A 8 0.56 -18.53 -12.02
C LEU A 8 0.73 -17.04 -11.75
N THR A 9 1.54 -16.36 -12.57
CA THR A 9 1.77 -14.91 -12.51
C THR A 9 0.46 -14.14 -12.66
N LEU A 10 -0.39 -14.52 -13.63
CA LEU A 10 -1.69 -13.90 -13.82
C LEU A 10 -2.58 -14.04 -12.58
N VAL A 11 -2.69 -15.25 -12.02
CA VAL A 11 -3.51 -15.50 -10.81
C VAL A 11 -3.01 -14.67 -9.62
N VAL A 12 -1.70 -14.65 -9.38
CA VAL A 12 -1.10 -13.87 -8.29
C VAL A 12 -1.37 -12.37 -8.46
N LEU A 13 -1.23 -11.83 -9.68
CA LEU A 13 -1.51 -10.43 -9.95
C LEU A 13 -3.01 -10.10 -9.83
N VAL A 14 -3.90 -10.97 -10.29
CA VAL A 14 -5.35 -10.82 -10.10
C VAL A 14 -5.69 -10.72 -8.60
N VAL A 15 -5.14 -11.61 -7.78
CA VAL A 15 -5.33 -11.57 -6.32
C VAL A 15 -4.77 -10.27 -5.74
N ALA A 16 -3.55 -9.86 -6.13
CA ALA A 16 -2.94 -8.62 -5.67
C ALA A 16 -3.81 -7.38 -5.99
N VAL A 17 -4.33 -7.30 -7.22
CA VAL A 17 -5.20 -6.20 -7.68
C VAL A 17 -6.53 -6.17 -6.91
N ILE A 18 -7.11 -7.34 -6.62
CA ILE A 18 -8.32 -7.43 -5.79
C ILE A 18 -8.04 -6.95 -4.37
N LEU A 19 -6.93 -7.37 -3.75
CA LEU A 19 -6.55 -6.93 -2.40
C LEU A 19 -6.33 -5.41 -2.34
N LEU A 20 -5.75 -4.81 -3.38
CA LEU A 20 -5.65 -3.34 -3.49
C LEU A 20 -7.03 -2.69 -3.61
N GLY A 21 -7.93 -3.24 -4.43
CA GLY A 21 -9.29 -2.75 -4.57
C GLY A 21 -10.08 -2.81 -3.26
N MET A 22 -9.88 -3.88 -2.49
CA MET A 22 -10.44 -4.02 -1.14
C MET A 22 -9.89 -2.95 -0.19
N ALA A 23 -8.59 -2.67 -0.25
CA ALA A 23 -7.96 -1.65 0.58
C ALA A 23 -8.48 -0.25 0.26
N LYS A 24 -8.59 0.07 -1.03
CA LYS A 24 -9.07 1.36 -1.55
C LYS A 24 -10.56 1.56 -1.31
N GLY A 25 -11.34 0.48 -1.35
CA GLY A 25 -12.77 0.49 -1.01
C GLY A 25 -13.11 0.55 0.48
N GLY A 26 -12.12 0.50 1.39
CA GLY A 26 -12.31 0.77 2.82
C GLY A 26 -11.77 -0.30 3.78
N LEU A 27 -11.27 -1.45 3.31
CA LEU A 27 -10.61 -2.44 4.17
C LEU A 27 -9.15 -2.07 4.43
N ALA A 28 -8.95 -1.15 5.35
CA ALA A 28 -7.66 -0.56 5.64
C ALA A 28 -6.62 -1.63 6.08
N GLY A 29 -5.51 -1.76 5.33
CA GLY A 29 -4.40 -2.66 5.64
C GLY A 29 -4.38 -3.97 4.85
N VAL A 30 -5.44 -4.32 4.10
CA VAL A 30 -5.43 -5.50 3.22
C VAL A 30 -4.46 -5.32 2.05
N GLY A 31 -4.36 -4.10 1.54
CA GLY A 31 -3.55 -3.79 0.35
C GLY A 31 -2.05 -3.91 0.55
N SER A 32 -1.55 -3.90 1.79
CA SER A 32 -0.11 -4.09 2.05
C SER A 32 0.39 -5.49 1.73
N LEU A 33 -0.50 -6.45 1.47
CA LEU A 33 -0.13 -7.76 0.94
C LEU A 33 0.09 -7.80 -0.57
N ALA A 34 -0.45 -6.84 -1.33
CA ALA A 34 -0.49 -6.96 -2.78
C ALA A 34 0.90 -6.95 -3.42
N THR A 35 1.77 -6.04 -2.98
CA THR A 35 3.15 -5.93 -3.49
C THR A 35 4.03 -7.12 -3.12
N PRO A 36 4.10 -7.59 -1.84
CA PRO A 36 4.88 -8.77 -1.53
C PRO A 36 4.33 -10.04 -2.20
N LEU A 37 3.03 -10.14 -2.47
CA LEU A 37 2.47 -11.22 -3.29
C LEU A 37 2.96 -11.15 -4.74
N ALA A 38 2.86 -9.97 -5.37
CA ALA A 38 3.34 -9.78 -6.75
C ALA A 38 4.86 -10.01 -6.86
N ALA A 39 5.63 -9.67 -5.83
CA ALA A 39 7.08 -9.90 -5.77
C ALA A 39 7.48 -11.38 -5.61
N LEU A 40 6.53 -12.31 -5.44
CA LEU A 40 6.83 -13.74 -5.51
C LEU A 40 7.05 -14.23 -6.94
N VAL A 41 6.46 -13.54 -7.91
CA VAL A 41 6.42 -13.96 -9.32
C VAL A 41 7.09 -12.95 -10.26
N LEU A 42 7.36 -11.74 -9.78
CA LEU A 42 8.03 -10.69 -10.53
C LEU A 42 9.16 -10.06 -9.70
N PRO A 43 10.18 -9.50 -10.37
CA PRO A 43 11.14 -8.60 -9.73
C PRO A 43 10.43 -7.53 -8.88
N PRO A 44 10.90 -7.20 -7.67
CA PRO A 44 10.24 -6.23 -6.79
C PRO A 44 9.97 -4.87 -7.46
N ALA A 45 10.94 -4.37 -8.24
CA ALA A 45 10.80 -3.12 -8.99
C ALA A 45 9.68 -3.21 -10.04
N THR A 46 9.61 -4.31 -10.79
CA THR A 46 8.58 -4.57 -11.79
C THR A 46 7.20 -4.72 -11.15
N ALA A 47 7.10 -5.48 -10.06
CA ALA A 47 5.87 -5.65 -9.29
C ALA A 47 5.34 -4.30 -8.78
N ALA A 48 6.22 -3.48 -8.20
CA ALA A 48 5.85 -2.17 -7.70
C ALA A 48 5.42 -1.22 -8.84
N ALA A 49 6.10 -1.27 -9.99
CA ALA A 49 5.78 -0.42 -11.13
C ALA A 49 4.47 -0.80 -11.80
N LEU A 50 4.20 -2.10 -11.96
CA LEU A 50 2.95 -2.61 -12.51
C LEU A 50 1.75 -2.18 -11.66
N LEU A 51 1.89 -2.24 -10.33
CA LEU A 51 0.81 -1.91 -9.40
C LEU A 51 0.54 -0.39 -9.28
N LEU A 52 1.50 0.49 -9.60
CA LEU A 52 1.31 1.94 -9.42
C LEU A 52 0.18 2.54 -10.28
N PRO A 53 0.12 2.31 -11.61
CA PRO A 53 -1.01 2.78 -12.43
C PRO A 53 -2.35 2.22 -11.96
N ILE A 54 -2.36 0.96 -11.51
CA ILE A 54 -3.54 0.30 -10.96
C ILE A 54 -4.01 1.04 -9.70
N LEU A 55 -3.10 1.32 -8.77
CA LEU A 55 -3.39 2.10 -7.56
C LEU A 55 -3.98 3.47 -7.88
N ILE A 56 -3.43 4.17 -8.87
CA ILE A 56 -3.91 5.50 -9.28
C ILE A 56 -5.37 5.42 -9.79
N VAL A 57 -5.70 4.41 -10.60
CA VAL A 57 -7.09 4.21 -11.06
C VAL A 57 -8.04 3.92 -9.90
N GLN A 58 -7.63 3.08 -8.95
CA GLN A 58 -8.43 2.78 -7.77
C GLN A 58 -8.56 3.98 -6.81
N ASP A 59 -7.54 4.83 -6.76
CA ASP A 59 -7.56 6.10 -6.04
C ASP A 59 -8.59 7.06 -6.60
N VAL A 60 -8.73 7.17 -7.93
CA VAL A 60 -9.77 8.01 -8.55
C VAL A 60 -11.17 7.60 -8.05
N ILE A 61 -11.47 6.29 -8.02
CA ILE A 61 -12.76 5.78 -7.55
C ILE A 61 -12.96 6.07 -6.06
N SER A 62 -11.91 5.87 -5.26
CA SER A 62 -11.96 6.05 -3.80
C SER A 62 -12.12 7.51 -3.43
N VAL A 63 -11.34 8.40 -4.05
CA VAL A 63 -11.46 9.84 -3.89
C VAL A 63 -12.85 10.28 -4.34
N TRP A 64 -13.34 9.86 -5.51
CA TRP A 64 -14.68 10.21 -5.97
C TRP A 64 -15.77 9.80 -4.96
N SER A 65 -15.65 8.60 -4.37
CA SER A 65 -16.62 8.05 -3.43
C SER A 65 -16.61 8.74 -2.06
N PHE A 66 -15.44 9.22 -1.60
CA PHE A 66 -15.24 9.72 -0.22
C PHE A 66 -14.77 11.19 -0.13
N ARG A 67 -14.69 11.94 -1.24
CA ARG A 67 -14.18 13.33 -1.31
C ARG A 67 -14.92 14.34 -0.42
N HIS A 68 -16.13 14.04 0.00
CA HIS A 68 -16.94 14.93 0.82
C HIS A 68 -16.69 14.75 2.33
N THR A 69 -15.97 13.69 2.73
CA THR A 69 -15.72 13.36 4.14
C THR A 69 -14.25 13.05 4.36
N TRP A 70 -13.45 14.05 4.71
CA TRP A 70 -12.02 13.91 4.97
C TRP A 70 -11.51 15.01 5.92
N ASP A 71 -10.34 14.78 6.50
CA ASP A 71 -9.69 15.70 7.43
C ASP A 71 -8.43 16.32 6.78
N GLY A 72 -8.54 17.59 6.39
CA GLY A 72 -7.45 18.30 5.72
C GLY A 72 -6.27 18.67 6.63
N TRP A 73 -6.49 18.72 7.94
CA TRP A 73 -5.41 18.96 8.89
C TRP A 73 -4.45 17.77 8.92
N ILE A 74 -4.97 16.55 8.95
CA ILE A 74 -4.16 15.32 8.88
C ILE A 74 -3.38 15.24 7.58
N VAL A 75 -4.04 15.50 6.44
CA VAL A 75 -3.40 15.52 5.13
C VAL A 75 -2.27 16.55 5.10
N GLY A 76 -2.53 17.78 5.54
CA GLY A 76 -1.56 18.87 5.54
C GLY A 76 -0.29 18.57 6.34
N TRP A 77 -0.41 17.88 7.48
CA TRP A 77 0.75 17.51 8.30
C TRP A 77 1.51 16.30 7.79
N MET A 78 0.83 15.34 7.17
CA MET A 78 1.50 14.14 6.66
C MET A 78 2.19 14.37 5.32
N LEU A 79 1.65 15.23 4.46
CA LEU A 79 2.15 15.43 3.09
C LEU A 79 3.61 15.89 2.99
N PRO A 80 4.10 16.88 3.78
CA PRO A 80 5.51 17.29 3.72
C PRO A 80 6.46 16.13 4.05
N GLY A 81 6.10 15.36 5.08
CA GLY A 81 6.83 14.15 5.44
C GLY A 81 6.78 13.12 4.33
N ALA A 82 5.60 12.87 3.79
CA ALA A 82 5.40 11.91 2.71
C ALA A 82 6.25 12.23 1.47
N ALA A 83 6.35 13.50 1.09
CA ALA A 83 7.21 13.93 0.00
C ALA A 83 8.69 13.61 0.27
N ILE A 84 9.19 13.91 1.48
CA ILE A 84 10.55 13.56 1.90
C ILE A 84 10.76 12.05 1.89
N GLY A 85 9.78 11.30 2.41
CA GLY A 85 9.82 9.84 2.43
C GLY A 85 9.85 9.22 1.04
N VAL A 86 9.02 9.71 0.11
CA VAL A 86 9.01 9.27 -1.29
C VAL A 86 10.34 9.59 -1.96
N ALA A 87 10.88 10.79 -1.77
CA ALA A 87 12.20 11.16 -2.30
C ALA A 87 13.32 10.27 -1.74
N ALA A 88 13.31 9.99 -0.43
CA ALA A 88 14.27 9.08 0.19
C ALA A 88 14.13 7.63 -0.32
N GLY A 89 12.90 7.15 -0.50
CA GLY A 89 12.64 5.82 -1.05
C GLY A 89 13.07 5.70 -2.51
N TRP A 90 12.90 6.75 -3.30
CA TRP A 90 13.41 6.83 -4.67
C TRP A 90 14.93 6.82 -4.71
N TYR A 91 15.57 7.67 -3.90
CA TYR A 91 17.03 7.74 -3.78
C TYR A 91 17.64 6.40 -3.36
N TYR A 92 16.97 5.69 -2.44
CA TYR A 92 17.33 4.33 -2.04
C TYR A 92 17.21 3.37 -3.24
N ALA A 93 16.04 3.31 -3.88
CA ALA A 93 15.76 2.39 -4.98
C ALA A 93 16.67 2.58 -6.21
N GLU A 94 17.20 3.78 -6.43
CA GLU A 94 18.18 4.06 -7.48
C GLU A 94 19.56 3.42 -7.23
N ARG A 95 19.92 3.15 -5.97
CA ARG A 95 21.28 2.76 -5.56
C ARG A 95 21.43 1.30 -5.16
N VAL A 96 20.32 0.63 -4.92
CA VAL A 96 20.32 -0.74 -4.43
C VAL A 96 20.02 -1.71 -5.55
N ASP A 97 20.57 -2.92 -5.43
CA ASP A 97 20.25 -4.01 -6.35
C ASP A 97 18.88 -4.63 -6.04
N GLU A 98 18.47 -5.57 -6.90
CA GLU A 98 17.18 -6.25 -6.78
C GLU A 98 17.05 -7.05 -5.48
N ALA A 99 18.11 -7.70 -5.03
CA ALA A 99 18.11 -8.51 -3.81
C ALA A 99 17.92 -7.62 -2.56
N GLN A 100 18.56 -6.45 -2.53
CA GLN A 100 18.39 -5.45 -1.48
C GLN A 100 16.98 -4.85 -1.50
N LEU A 101 16.38 -4.58 -2.67
CA LEU A 101 14.98 -4.16 -2.75
C LEU A 101 14.03 -5.24 -2.25
N MET A 102 14.29 -6.50 -2.60
CA MET A 102 13.52 -7.65 -2.11
C MET A 102 13.63 -7.78 -0.59
N ALA A 103 14.84 -7.63 -0.03
CA ALA A 103 15.09 -7.64 1.40
C ALA A 103 14.36 -6.48 2.11
N ALA A 104 14.41 -5.27 1.56
CA ALA A 104 13.71 -4.11 2.11
C ALA A 104 12.18 -4.30 2.09
N LEU A 105 11.63 -4.77 0.96
CA LEU A 105 10.22 -5.12 0.83
C LEU A 105 9.82 -6.19 1.86
N GLY A 106 10.63 -7.25 1.99
CA GLY A 106 10.41 -8.32 2.95
C GLY A 106 10.44 -7.82 4.40
N ALA A 107 11.45 -7.02 4.76
CA ALA A 107 11.59 -6.44 6.10
C ALA A 107 10.41 -5.52 6.46
N ILE A 108 10.01 -4.63 5.55
CA ILE A 108 8.85 -3.74 5.74
C ILE A 108 7.58 -4.57 5.94
N THR A 109 7.36 -5.57 5.09
CA THR A 109 6.18 -6.44 5.14
C THR A 109 6.14 -7.23 6.44
N LEU A 110 7.27 -7.83 6.85
CA LEU A 110 7.41 -8.60 8.07
C LEU A 110 7.17 -7.74 9.31
N ALA A 111 7.84 -6.59 9.40
CA ALA A 111 7.72 -5.66 10.53
C ALA A 111 6.27 -5.20 10.71
N PHE A 112 5.58 -4.86 9.61
CA PHE A 112 4.19 -4.45 9.68
C PHE A 112 3.22 -5.60 9.95
N GLY A 113 3.46 -6.80 9.41
CA GLY A 113 2.68 -8.00 9.75
C GLY A 113 2.76 -8.31 11.24
N LEU A 114 3.96 -8.29 11.82
CA LEU A 114 4.18 -8.50 13.25
C LEU A 114 3.53 -7.41 14.10
N TYR A 115 3.71 -6.13 13.73
CA TYR A 115 3.07 -5.01 14.42
C TYR A 115 1.55 -5.17 14.44
N ARG A 116 0.95 -5.53 13.31
CA ARG A 116 -0.50 -5.71 13.18
C ARG A 116 -1.03 -6.85 14.04
N LEU A 117 -0.38 -8.02 13.99
CA LEU A 117 -0.75 -9.15 14.84
C LEU A 117 -0.63 -8.80 16.33
N TRP A 118 0.40 -8.04 16.71
CA TRP A 118 0.60 -7.59 18.08
C TRP A 118 -0.49 -6.64 18.57
N VAL A 119 -0.94 -5.71 17.71
CA VAL A 119 -2.05 -4.80 18.02
C VAL A 119 -3.39 -5.55 18.11
N GLU A 120 -3.70 -6.43 17.15
CA GLU A 120 -4.97 -7.16 17.14
C GLU A 120 -5.11 -8.19 18.26
N ARG A 121 -4.06 -8.98 18.54
CA ARG A 121 -4.09 -9.98 19.61
C ARG A 121 -4.14 -9.37 21.01
N GLY A 122 -3.67 -8.13 21.16
CA GLY A 122 -3.59 -7.48 22.45
C GLY A 122 -4.92 -6.91 22.95
N GLY A 123 -5.98 -6.86 22.14
CA GLY A 123 -7.19 -6.09 22.47
C GLY A 123 -6.89 -4.63 22.81
N ARG A 124 -5.72 -4.13 22.36
CA ARG A 124 -5.16 -2.85 22.78
C ARG A 124 -5.88 -1.75 22.02
N VAL A 125 -6.94 -1.21 22.62
CA VAL A 125 -7.55 0.03 22.16
C VAL A 125 -6.48 1.11 22.30
N ALA A 126 -5.96 1.59 21.16
CA ALA A 126 -5.05 2.72 21.17
C ALA A 126 -5.73 3.88 21.93
N ALA A 127 -5.02 4.39 22.95
CA ALA A 127 -5.49 5.55 23.69
C ALA A 127 -5.74 6.70 22.70
N ALA A 128 -6.81 7.46 22.91
CA ALA A 128 -7.12 8.57 22.03
C ALA A 128 -5.92 9.53 22.01
N SER A 129 -5.28 9.69 20.86
CA SER A 129 -4.08 10.52 20.73
C SER A 129 -4.45 11.91 20.23
N ARG A 130 -3.97 12.93 20.93
CA ARG A 130 -3.96 14.34 20.48
C ARG A 130 -2.55 14.82 20.16
N SER A 131 -1.66 13.91 19.75
CA SER A 131 -0.28 14.25 19.43
C SER A 131 -0.21 15.47 18.49
N PRO A 132 0.78 16.36 18.63
CA PRO A 132 0.92 17.53 17.77
C PRO A 132 1.02 17.18 16.28
N GLY A 133 0.75 18.16 15.42
CA GLY A 133 0.78 17.99 13.96
C GLY A 133 2.13 17.52 13.42
N TRP A 134 3.25 18.02 13.95
CA TRP A 134 4.60 17.65 13.51
C TRP A 134 4.90 16.15 13.67
N VAL A 135 4.26 15.46 14.62
CA VAL A 135 4.35 14.00 14.75
C VAL A 135 3.80 13.33 13.49
N GLY A 136 2.76 13.91 12.89
CA GLY A 136 2.21 13.47 11.61
C GLY A 136 3.18 13.59 10.46
N THR A 137 4.06 14.58 10.47
CA THR A 137 5.12 14.71 9.47
C THR A 137 6.14 13.57 9.57
N ILE A 138 6.47 13.12 10.79
CA ILE A 138 7.35 11.94 10.98
C ILE A 138 6.69 10.67 10.42
N PHE A 139 5.44 10.41 10.82
CA PHE A 139 4.68 9.27 10.28
C PHE A 139 4.43 9.39 8.78
N GLY A 140 4.26 10.62 8.27
CA GLY A 140 4.23 10.95 6.85
C GLY A 140 5.51 10.53 6.14
N GLY A 141 6.68 10.82 6.71
CA GLY A 141 7.99 10.37 6.21
C GLY A 141 8.09 8.86 6.09
N VAL A 142 7.78 8.14 7.18
CA VAL A 142 7.80 6.66 7.17
C VAL A 142 6.78 6.10 6.18
N MET A 143 5.57 6.69 6.12
CA MET A 143 4.53 6.33 5.15
C MET A 143 5.02 6.53 3.71
N GLY A 144 5.63 7.67 3.38
CA GLY A 144 6.13 7.98 2.05
C GLY A 144 7.21 7.01 1.61
N PHE A 145 8.19 6.74 2.49
CA PHE A 145 9.29 5.82 2.24
C PHE A 145 8.80 4.39 1.99
N THR A 146 7.97 3.87 2.90
CA THR A 146 7.42 2.51 2.77
C THR A 146 6.41 2.38 1.63
N SER A 147 5.69 3.46 1.29
CA SER A 147 4.84 3.52 0.10
C SER A 147 5.66 3.46 -1.18
N GLN A 148 6.82 4.11 -1.23
CA GLN A 148 7.67 4.14 -2.42
C GLN A 148 8.26 2.76 -2.72
N ILE A 149 8.77 2.06 -1.70
CA ILE A 149 9.42 0.75 -1.85
C ILE A 149 8.40 -0.38 -1.98
N ALA A 150 7.36 -0.38 -1.15
CA ALA A 150 6.53 -1.56 -0.92
C ALA A 150 5.02 -1.31 -1.12
N HIS A 151 4.62 -0.11 -1.55
CA HIS A 151 3.22 0.35 -1.48
C HIS A 151 2.57 0.15 -0.09
N ALA A 152 3.41 0.08 0.95
CA ALA A 152 3.03 -0.31 2.30
C ALA A 152 2.94 0.90 3.25
N GLY A 153 2.49 2.06 2.77
CA GLY A 153 2.33 3.25 3.61
C GLY A 153 1.14 3.18 4.58
N GLY A 154 0.24 2.20 4.39
CA GLY A 154 -0.96 2.04 5.23
C GLY A 154 -0.67 1.93 6.73
N PRO A 155 0.21 1.03 7.20
CA PRO A 155 0.49 0.88 8.63
C PRO A 155 1.04 2.15 9.30
N PRO A 156 2.05 2.87 8.78
CA PRO A 156 2.47 4.15 9.35
C PRO A 156 1.36 5.21 9.43
N PHE A 157 0.51 5.30 8.40
CA PHE A 157 -0.67 6.16 8.45
C PHE A 157 -1.59 5.80 9.62
N GLN A 158 -1.88 4.51 9.79
CA GLN A 158 -2.77 4.04 10.84
C GLN A 158 -2.19 4.21 12.24
N MET A 159 -0.87 4.08 12.42
CA MET A 159 -0.21 4.33 13.70
C MET A 159 -0.49 5.73 14.25
N TRP A 160 -0.63 6.74 13.39
CA TRP A 160 -0.90 8.11 13.81
C TRP A 160 -2.38 8.50 13.74
N VAL A 161 -3.12 8.00 12.75
CA VAL A 161 -4.49 8.44 12.46
C VAL A 161 -5.54 7.60 13.20
N THR A 162 -5.34 6.29 13.34
CA THR A 162 -6.30 5.41 14.04
C THR A 162 -6.53 5.83 15.50
N PRO A 163 -5.49 6.20 16.29
CA PRO A 163 -5.68 6.69 17.65
C PRO A 163 -6.46 8.01 17.74
N ARG A 164 -6.63 8.77 16.65
CA ARG A 164 -7.43 10.01 16.64
C ARG A 164 -8.94 9.75 16.58
N ARG A 165 -9.37 8.51 16.33
CA ARG A 165 -10.79 8.08 16.34
C ARG A 165 -11.68 8.93 15.44
N LEU A 166 -11.21 9.22 14.22
CA LEU A 166 -12.03 9.85 13.20
C LEU A 166 -13.31 9.02 12.95
N PRO A 167 -14.44 9.66 12.60
CA PRO A 167 -15.57 8.95 12.03
C PRO A 167 -15.11 8.08 10.85
N HIS A 168 -15.67 6.87 10.73
CA HIS A 168 -15.21 5.87 9.76
C HIS A 168 -15.10 6.41 8.33
N LEU A 169 -16.10 7.17 7.86
CA LEU A 169 -16.07 7.77 6.52
C LEU A 169 -14.97 8.83 6.37
N SER A 170 -14.74 9.65 7.41
CA SER A 170 -13.64 10.62 7.42
C SER A 170 -12.28 9.94 7.41
N PHE A 171 -12.13 8.81 8.12
CA PHE A 171 -10.90 8.01 8.08
C PHE A 171 -10.59 7.49 6.67
N ILE A 172 -11.60 6.90 6.00
CA ILE A 172 -11.44 6.38 4.64
C ILE A 172 -11.18 7.52 3.66
N GLY A 173 -11.94 8.61 3.70
CA GLY A 173 -11.73 9.73 2.77
C GLY A 173 -10.40 10.44 2.97
N THR A 174 -9.93 10.59 4.22
CA THR A 174 -8.59 11.11 4.53
C THR A 174 -7.50 10.20 3.96
N SER A 175 -7.63 8.88 4.14
CA SER A 175 -6.72 7.90 3.56
C SER A 175 -6.74 7.96 2.03
N ALA A 176 -7.92 8.01 1.40
CA ALA A 176 -8.07 8.05 -0.05
C ALA A 176 -7.37 9.27 -0.66
N ILE A 177 -7.62 10.47 -0.11
CA ILE A 177 -6.99 11.70 -0.61
C ILE A 177 -5.47 11.67 -0.39
N LEU A 178 -5.02 11.29 0.80
CA LEU A 178 -3.59 11.25 1.11
C LEU A 178 -2.84 10.28 0.20
N PHE A 179 -3.32 9.04 0.07
CA PHE A 179 -2.65 8.05 -0.77
C PHE A 179 -2.77 8.35 -2.27
N ALA A 180 -3.86 9.00 -2.72
CA ALA A 180 -3.94 9.47 -4.10
C ALA A 180 -2.82 10.48 -4.40
N ILE A 181 -2.65 11.49 -3.53
CA ILE A 181 -1.57 12.48 -3.69
C ILE A 181 -0.20 11.81 -3.64
N VAL A 182 0.03 10.92 -2.66
CA VAL A 182 1.30 10.21 -2.53
C VAL A 182 1.57 9.32 -3.75
N ASN A 183 0.58 8.62 -4.28
CA ASN A 183 0.76 7.78 -5.47
C ASN A 183 1.09 8.62 -6.70
N TRP A 184 0.52 9.83 -6.84
CA TRP A 184 0.94 10.78 -7.86
C TRP A 184 2.36 11.32 -7.65
N MET A 185 2.79 11.59 -6.40
CA MET A 185 4.16 11.99 -6.09
C MET A 185 5.21 10.94 -6.49
N LYS A 186 4.80 9.67 -6.58
CA LYS A 186 5.68 8.55 -6.97
C LYS A 186 5.87 8.46 -8.47
N VAL A 187 4.95 8.97 -9.30
CA VAL A 187 5.03 8.84 -10.75
C VAL A 187 6.36 9.39 -11.32
N PRO A 188 6.81 10.60 -10.97
CA PRO A 188 8.12 11.11 -11.41
C PRO A 188 9.29 10.21 -10.98
N ALA A 189 9.24 9.66 -9.76
CA ALA A 189 10.28 8.76 -9.27
C ALA A 189 10.35 7.45 -10.06
N TYR A 190 9.21 6.84 -10.38
CA TYR A 190 9.16 5.62 -11.19
C TYR A 190 9.57 5.87 -12.64
N LEU A 191 9.23 7.03 -13.20
CA LEU A 191 9.70 7.46 -14.51
C LEU A 191 11.23 7.64 -14.53
N ALA A 192 11.80 8.28 -13.51
CA ALA A 192 13.25 8.45 -13.37
C ALA A 192 14.00 7.12 -13.24
N LEU A 193 13.38 6.12 -12.58
CA LEU A 193 13.93 4.76 -12.48
C LEU A 193 13.77 3.92 -13.76
N GLY A 194 13.12 4.44 -14.81
CA GLY A 194 12.84 3.68 -16.03
C GLY A 194 11.88 2.51 -15.81
N ALA A 195 11.06 2.57 -14.76
CA ALA A 195 10.28 1.43 -14.26
C ALA A 195 9.05 1.07 -15.12
N PHE A 196 8.80 1.79 -16.21
CA PHE A 196 7.63 1.61 -17.09
C PHE A 196 8.00 1.15 -18.51
N PRO A 197 8.66 -0.02 -18.69
CA PRO A 197 8.80 -0.60 -20.01
C PRO A 197 7.41 -0.97 -20.57
N HIS A 198 7.31 -1.06 -21.89
CA HIS A 198 6.05 -1.31 -22.60
C HIS A 198 5.26 -2.49 -22.05
N GLU A 199 5.92 -3.59 -21.70
CA GLU A 199 5.28 -4.80 -21.18
C GLU A 199 4.59 -4.59 -19.83
N VAL A 200 5.20 -3.82 -18.94
CA VAL A 200 4.65 -3.47 -17.62
C VAL A 200 3.43 -2.58 -17.77
N VAL A 201 3.51 -1.58 -18.67
CA VAL A 201 2.39 -0.67 -18.94
C VAL A 201 1.20 -1.43 -19.52
N VAL A 202 1.44 -2.30 -20.51
CA VAL A 202 0.37 -3.12 -21.11
C VAL A 202 -0.24 -4.07 -20.07
N ALA A 203 0.57 -4.72 -19.24
CA ALA A 203 0.07 -5.60 -18.19
C ALA A 203 -0.79 -4.83 -17.17
N ALA A 204 -0.34 -3.64 -16.74
CA ALA A 204 -1.10 -2.78 -15.85
C ALA A 204 -2.45 -2.36 -16.46
N LEU A 205 -2.45 -1.94 -17.73
CA LEU A 205 -3.66 -1.56 -18.48
C LEU A 205 -4.67 -2.70 -18.57
N LEU A 206 -4.22 -3.92 -18.86
CA LEU A 206 -5.08 -5.10 -18.97
C LEU A 206 -5.74 -5.48 -17.62
N LEU A 207 -5.09 -5.16 -16.50
CA LEU A 207 -5.63 -5.40 -15.15
C LEU A 207 -6.50 -4.25 -14.62
N MET A 208 -6.54 -3.09 -15.30
CA MET A 208 -7.35 -1.94 -14.87
C MET A 208 -8.86 -2.23 -14.77
N PRO A 209 -9.51 -2.94 -15.71
CA PRO A 209 -10.93 -3.25 -15.59
C PRO A 209 -11.23 -4.02 -14.29
N LEU A 210 -10.39 -5.00 -13.95
CA LEU A 210 -10.50 -5.73 -12.69
C LEU A 210 -10.31 -4.80 -11.49
N ALA A 211 -9.32 -3.89 -11.55
CA ALA A 211 -9.05 -2.94 -10.48
C ALA A 211 -10.25 -2.03 -10.18
N ILE A 212 -10.93 -1.56 -11.23
CA ILE A 212 -12.15 -0.76 -11.16
C ILE A 212 -13.27 -1.57 -10.50
N VAL A 213 -13.54 -2.79 -11.01
CA VAL A 213 -14.60 -3.66 -10.50
C VAL A 213 -14.37 -4.01 -9.03
N ALA A 214 -13.16 -4.44 -8.66
CA ALA A 214 -12.81 -4.81 -7.29
C ALA A 214 -13.02 -3.65 -6.31
N THR A 215 -12.67 -2.42 -6.71
CA THR A 215 -12.83 -1.23 -5.87
C THR A 215 -14.31 -0.86 -5.71
N LEU A 216 -15.07 -0.84 -6.82
CA LEU A 216 -16.51 -0.53 -6.80
C LEU A 216 -17.33 -1.53 -5.98
N VAL A 217 -17.03 -2.83 -6.12
CA VAL A 217 -17.66 -3.89 -5.32
C VAL A 217 -17.37 -3.65 -3.85
N THR A 218 -16.11 -3.38 -3.49
CA THR A 218 -15.75 -3.14 -2.09
C THR A 218 -16.45 -1.91 -1.53
N VAL A 219 -16.45 -0.76 -2.22
CA VAL A 219 -17.12 0.47 -1.77
C VAL A 219 -18.62 0.22 -1.51
N ARG A 220 -19.29 -0.56 -2.38
CA ARG A 220 -20.71 -0.91 -2.21
C ARG A 220 -20.96 -1.85 -1.05
N TRP A 221 -20.06 -2.80 -0.81
CA TRP A 221 -20.25 -3.87 0.17
C TRP A 221 -19.60 -3.60 1.53
N LEU A 222 -18.86 -2.50 1.66
CA LEU A 222 -18.12 -2.10 2.86
C LEU A 222 -19.00 -2.12 4.14
N LYS A 223 -20.26 -1.68 4.04
CA LYS A 223 -21.18 -1.60 5.19
C LYS A 223 -21.63 -2.96 5.74
N ARG A 224 -21.37 -4.04 5.01
CA ARG A 224 -21.86 -5.40 5.34
C ARG A 224 -20.75 -6.38 5.72
N MET A 225 -19.49 -5.95 5.67
CA MET A 225 -18.35 -6.81 5.97
C MET A 225 -17.97 -6.68 7.44
N ASP A 226 -17.92 -7.81 8.16
CA ASP A 226 -17.20 -7.94 9.43
C ASP A 226 -15.80 -8.51 9.12
N PRO A 227 -14.74 -7.69 9.11
CA PRO A 227 -13.44 -8.09 8.60
C PRO A 227 -12.50 -8.67 9.66
N ALA A 228 -12.95 -8.88 10.91
CA ALA A 228 -12.06 -9.24 12.01
C ALA A 228 -11.25 -10.52 11.77
N ARG A 229 -11.88 -11.59 11.25
CA ARG A 229 -11.17 -12.85 10.91
C ARG A 229 -10.31 -12.72 9.66
N PHE A 230 -10.70 -11.84 8.75
CA PHE A 230 -9.99 -11.60 7.49
C PHE A 230 -8.65 -10.91 7.73
N TYR A 231 -8.61 -9.93 8.64
CA TYR A 231 -7.38 -9.22 8.96
C TYR A 231 -6.30 -10.10 9.59
N VAL A 232 -6.66 -11.01 10.49
CA VAL A 232 -5.69 -11.94 11.11
C VAL A 232 -4.99 -12.80 10.04
N ILE A 233 -5.75 -13.31 9.06
CA ILE A 233 -5.19 -14.11 7.96
C ILE A 233 -4.26 -13.23 7.12
N VAL A 234 -4.70 -12.02 6.76
CA VAL A 234 -3.89 -11.07 6.00
C VAL A 234 -2.57 -10.80 6.70
N TYR A 235 -2.58 -10.55 8.01
CA TYR A 235 -1.37 -10.22 8.76
C TYR A 235 -0.46 -11.43 8.98
N ALA A 236 -1.03 -12.64 9.16
CA ALA A 236 -0.25 -13.87 9.18
C ALA A 236 0.46 -14.10 7.85
N LEU A 237 -0.22 -13.89 6.72
CA LEU A 237 0.39 -13.96 5.39
C LEU A 237 1.47 -12.89 5.21
N MET A 238 1.30 -11.67 5.75
CA MET A 238 2.34 -10.65 5.70
C MET A 238 3.60 -11.11 6.42
N VAL A 239 3.46 -11.76 7.59
CA VAL A 239 4.63 -12.31 8.31
C VAL A 239 5.31 -13.39 7.49
N LEU A 240 4.57 -14.35 6.93
CA LEU A 240 5.14 -15.44 6.15
C LEU A 240 5.84 -14.94 4.87
N LEU A 241 5.16 -14.08 4.10
CA LEU A 241 5.71 -13.52 2.87
C LEU A 241 6.87 -12.57 3.14
N GLY A 242 6.74 -11.73 4.16
CA GLY A 242 7.81 -10.82 4.58
C GLY A 242 9.07 -11.58 4.99
N ALA A 243 8.93 -12.66 5.77
CA ALA A 243 10.05 -13.52 6.14
C ALA A 243 10.68 -14.21 4.93
N LYS A 244 9.87 -14.73 4.00
CA LYS A 244 10.33 -15.37 2.76
C LYS A 244 11.12 -14.37 1.88
N LEU A 245 10.54 -13.22 1.58
CA LEU A 245 11.20 -12.21 0.73
C LEU A 245 12.47 -11.65 1.37
N LEU A 246 12.46 -11.46 2.70
CA LEU A 246 13.65 -11.04 3.43
C LEU A 246 14.76 -12.09 3.33
N TRP A 247 14.40 -13.37 3.49
CA TRP A 247 15.34 -14.47 3.38
C TRP A 247 15.95 -14.59 1.99
N ASP A 248 15.12 -14.52 0.95
CA ASP A 248 15.58 -14.58 -0.44
C ASP A 248 16.51 -13.39 -0.71
N GLY A 249 16.12 -12.17 -0.32
CA GLY A 249 16.92 -10.97 -0.57
C GLY A 249 18.28 -10.96 0.15
N VAL A 250 18.37 -11.63 1.30
CA VAL A 250 19.65 -11.78 2.03
C VAL A 250 20.54 -12.87 1.42
N ARG A 251 19.95 -13.87 0.75
CA ARG A 251 20.70 -14.96 0.12
C ARG A 251 21.20 -14.65 -1.29
N GLY A 252 20.60 -13.65 -1.96
CA GLY A 252 20.87 -13.32 -3.36
C GLY A 252 20.03 -14.16 -4.30
#